data_AF-A0A0Q0VWZ8-F1
#
_entry.id   AF-A0A0Q0VWZ8-F1
#
_cell.length_a   1.000
_cell.length_b   1.000
_cell.length_c   1.000
_cell.angle_alpha   90.00
_cell.angle_beta   90.00
_cell.angle_gamma   90.00
#
_symmetry.space_group_name_H-M   'P 1'
#
loop_
_entity.id
_entity.type
_entity.pdbx_description
1 polymer ?
#
loop_
_entity_poly.entity_id
_entity_poly.type
_entity_poly.pdbx_seq_one_letter_code
_entity_poly.pdbx_strand_id
1 'polypeptide(L)'
;MYSNPREVRAMKIVTESENIKQIKSNVWYVRSQSNDGYYTVSRRLAEKFGAANRHIWKCDCPDHVYRHQICKHIYAVQFALKLKKNIACESVSYPQQPVFHESIHEGELFCSQCGSLQIVRRGQRKTKFGITQRYGCKDCNFRFTQDQGFKHMKHDPKIITLALDLYFKGVSLRKIADHLKQFHEIEVAQTTPMRWIKKYLKLLAHYVEKNKVNTGKIWHSDEMTVFIKKEG
;
A
#
# COMPACT_ATOMS: atom_id res chain seq x y z
N MET A 1 -6.50 10.81 -24.98
CA MET A 1 -6.46 11.24 -23.57
C MET A 1 -5.89 12.65 -23.52
N TYR A 2 -6.69 13.68 -23.23
CA TYR A 2 -6.19 15.05 -23.07
C TYR A 2 -5.42 15.14 -21.74
N SER A 3 -4.10 14.92 -21.78
CA SER A 3 -3.24 15.15 -20.63
C SER A 3 -3.11 16.66 -20.41
N ASN A 4 -3.42 17.15 -19.20
CA ASN A 4 -3.35 18.57 -18.89
C ASN A 4 -1.91 19.06 -19.13
N PRO A 5 -1.66 20.14 -19.90
CA PRO A 5 -0.30 20.60 -20.20
C PRO A 5 0.52 20.92 -18.94
N ARG A 6 -0.12 21.24 -17.81
CA ARG A 6 0.55 21.44 -16.52
C ARG A 6 1.07 20.13 -15.92
N GLU A 7 0.35 19.02 -16.11
CA GLU A 7 0.75 17.69 -15.66
C GLU A 7 1.96 17.19 -16.45
N VAL A 8 1.96 17.37 -17.78
CA VAL A 8 3.11 17.00 -18.63
C VAL A 8 4.37 17.77 -18.22
N ARG A 9 4.24 19.08 -17.95
CA ARG A 9 5.38 19.89 -17.46
C ARG A 9 5.83 19.48 -16.07
N ALA A 10 4.91 19.07 -15.21
CA ALA A 10 5.24 18.56 -13.89
C ALA A 10 6.03 17.24 -13.94
N MET A 11 5.70 16.35 -14.87
CA MET A 11 6.46 15.10 -15.07
C MET A 11 7.94 15.38 -15.39
N LYS A 12 8.23 16.39 -16.22
CA LYS A 12 9.61 16.81 -16.51
C LYS A 12 10.37 17.33 -15.27
N ILE A 13 9.66 17.92 -14.30
CA ILE A 13 10.28 18.39 -13.05
C ILE A 13 10.68 17.19 -12.19
N VAL A 14 9.85 16.14 -12.17
CA VAL A 14 10.02 14.96 -11.32
C VAL A 14 11.13 14.03 -11.82
N THR A 15 11.42 14.02 -13.12
CA THR A 15 12.48 13.16 -13.70
C THR A 15 13.88 13.51 -13.21
N GLU A 16 14.12 14.77 -12.83
CA GLU A 16 15.39 15.22 -12.28
C GLU A 16 15.27 15.25 -10.74
N SER A 17 16.03 14.39 -10.06
CA SER A 17 15.96 14.20 -8.61
C SER A 17 16.29 15.47 -7.80
N GLU A 18 17.09 16.38 -8.35
CA GLU A 18 17.54 17.60 -7.67
C GLU A 18 16.49 18.73 -7.67
N ASN A 19 15.46 18.62 -8.50
CA ASN A 19 14.49 19.69 -8.70
C ASN A 19 13.45 19.81 -7.58
N ILE A 20 13.31 18.80 -6.74
CA ILE A 20 12.33 18.80 -5.63
C ILE A 20 13.06 18.49 -4.33
N LYS A 21 13.25 19.52 -3.51
CA LYS A 21 13.88 19.42 -2.19
C LYS A 21 12.84 19.53 -1.09
N GLN A 22 12.71 18.51 -0.27
CA GLN A 22 11.78 18.51 0.85
C GLN A 22 12.43 19.18 2.08
N ILE A 23 11.90 20.32 2.51
CA ILE A 23 12.43 21.06 3.67
C ILE A 23 11.74 20.59 4.95
N LYS A 24 10.42 20.41 4.89
CA LYS A 24 9.57 19.98 6.00
C LYS A 24 8.58 18.92 5.50
N SER A 25 7.86 18.26 6.41
CA SER A 25 6.90 17.20 6.07
C SER A 25 5.85 17.64 5.03
N ASN A 26 5.43 18.90 5.08
CA ASN A 26 4.40 19.49 4.22
C ASN A 26 4.87 20.71 3.42
N VAL A 27 6.19 20.90 3.28
CA VAL A 27 6.78 22.03 2.55
C VAL A 27 7.95 21.57 1.68
N TRP A 28 7.91 21.93 0.40
CA TRP A 28 8.90 21.57 -0.62
C TRP A 28 9.38 22.80 -1.37
N TYR A 29 10.67 22.82 -1.72
CA TYR A 29 11.19 23.68 -2.77
C TYR A 29 11.15 22.93 -4.10
N VAL A 30 10.60 23.59 -5.10
CA VAL A 30 10.53 23.09 -6.48
C VAL A 30 11.26 24.07 -7.38
N ARG A 31 12.26 23.60 -8.14
CA ARG A 31 13.05 24.45 -9.03
C ARG A 31 12.17 25.04 -10.14
N SER A 32 12.38 26.31 -10.43
CA SER A 32 11.76 26.99 -11.55
C SER A 32 12.39 26.54 -12.87
N GLN A 33 11.56 26.35 -13.90
CA GLN A 33 12.03 26.02 -15.26
C GLN A 33 12.34 27.28 -16.10
N SER A 34 11.92 28.46 -15.62
CA SER A 34 12.04 29.71 -16.37
C SER A 34 13.09 30.66 -15.80
N ASN A 35 13.37 30.55 -14.50
CA ASN A 35 14.38 31.32 -13.78
C ASN A 35 15.20 30.33 -12.93
N ASP A 36 16.41 30.70 -12.51
CA ASP A 36 17.25 29.83 -11.66
C ASP A 36 16.84 29.83 -10.16
N GLY A 37 15.58 30.16 -9.87
CA GLY A 37 15.03 30.24 -8.51
C GLY A 37 14.23 29.00 -8.11
N TYR A 38 13.85 28.93 -6.82
CA TYR A 38 12.98 27.89 -6.29
C TYR A 38 11.64 28.47 -5.84
N TYR A 39 10.58 27.70 -6.04
CA TYR A 39 9.23 27.97 -5.56
C TYR A 39 8.91 27.09 -4.36
N THR A 40 8.25 27.67 -3.37
CA THR A 40 7.77 27.01 -2.16
C THR A 40 6.38 26.44 -2.40
N VAL A 41 6.26 25.13 -2.32
CA VAL A 41 4.97 24.41 -2.34
C VAL A 41 4.67 23.95 -0.92
N SER A 42 3.47 24.23 -0.44
CA SER A 42 2.98 23.76 0.87
C SER A 42 1.61 23.12 0.75
N ARG A 43 1.32 22.18 1.66
CA ARG A 43 -0.01 21.58 1.79
C ARG A 43 -0.52 21.66 3.23
N ARG A 44 -1.82 21.87 3.39
CA ARG A 44 -2.52 21.80 4.70
C ARG A 44 -3.75 20.90 4.60
N LEU A 45 -4.15 20.30 5.72
CA LEU A 45 -5.37 19.49 5.78
C LEU A 45 -6.58 20.43 5.81
N ALA A 46 -7.63 20.16 5.03
CA ALA A 46 -8.86 20.94 5.10
C ALA A 46 -9.60 20.64 6.41
N GLU A 47 -9.94 21.68 7.18
CA GLU A 47 -10.56 21.56 8.51
C GLU A 47 -12.10 21.39 8.47
N LYS A 48 -12.73 21.42 7.28
CA LYS A 48 -14.19 21.40 7.16
C LYS A 48 -14.77 19.99 7.43
N PHE A 49 -15.68 19.93 8.40
CA PHE A 49 -16.55 18.77 8.68
C PHE A 49 -17.27 18.32 7.40
N GLY A 50 -16.97 17.10 6.94
CA GLY A 50 -17.62 16.46 5.78
C GLY A 50 -16.74 16.26 4.55
N ALA A 51 -15.57 16.91 4.45
CA ALA A 51 -14.61 16.69 3.37
C ALA A 51 -13.41 15.87 3.87
N ALA A 52 -13.65 14.60 4.24
CA ALA A 52 -12.59 13.69 4.61
C ALA A 52 -11.52 13.65 3.48
N ASN A 53 -10.28 13.98 3.83
CA ASN A 53 -9.07 13.74 3.03
C ASN A 53 -8.84 14.63 1.79
N ARG A 54 -9.14 15.93 1.84
CA ARG A 54 -8.59 16.88 0.85
C ARG A 54 -7.48 17.75 1.46
N HIS A 55 -6.30 17.68 0.85
CA HIS A 55 -5.21 18.62 1.11
C HIS A 55 -5.40 19.88 0.27
N ILE A 56 -5.35 21.03 0.92
CA ILE A 56 -5.31 22.34 0.26
C ILE A 56 -3.85 22.62 -0.08
N TRP A 57 -3.56 22.75 -1.37
CA TRP A 57 -2.22 23.01 -1.90
C TRP A 57 -2.05 24.49 -2.17
N LYS A 58 -0.89 25.04 -1.81
CA LYS A 58 -0.47 26.40 -2.12
C LYS A 58 0.93 26.41 -2.70
N CYS A 59 1.15 27.23 -3.72
CA CYS A 59 2.45 27.48 -4.30
C CYS A 59 2.64 28.99 -4.50
N ASP A 60 3.84 29.49 -4.24
CA ASP A 60 4.22 30.90 -4.43
C ASP A 60 4.53 31.27 -5.89
N CYS A 61 4.45 30.32 -6.83
CA CYS A 61 4.72 30.62 -8.23
C CYS A 61 3.63 31.54 -8.86
N PRO A 62 4.00 32.42 -9.81
CA PRO A 62 3.05 33.32 -10.47
C PRO A 62 1.81 32.61 -11.05
N ASP A 63 1.99 31.42 -11.63
CA ASP A 63 0.89 30.66 -12.24
C ASP A 63 -0.20 30.29 -11.22
N HIS A 64 0.19 29.92 -9.99
CA HIS A 64 -0.77 29.59 -8.93
C HIS A 64 -1.34 30.85 -8.27
N VAL A 65 -0.50 31.87 -8.06
CA VAL A 65 -0.88 33.12 -7.39
C VAL A 65 -1.93 33.87 -8.21
N TYR A 66 -1.76 33.99 -9.54
CA TYR A 66 -2.69 34.72 -10.39
C TYR A 66 -3.90 33.90 -10.84
N ARG A 67 -3.74 32.59 -11.09
CA ARG A 67 -4.84 31.78 -11.66
C ARG A 67 -5.63 31.01 -10.60
N HIS A 68 -5.13 30.90 -9.37
CA HIS A 68 -5.73 30.13 -8.29
C HIS A 68 -6.06 28.66 -8.65
N GLN A 69 -5.33 28.09 -9.62
CA GLN A 69 -5.48 26.70 -10.05
C GLN A 69 -4.21 25.90 -9.74
N ILE A 70 -4.31 24.56 -9.78
CA ILE A 70 -3.15 23.68 -9.58
C ILE A 70 -2.11 23.97 -10.68
N CYS A 71 -0.93 24.42 -10.27
CA CYS A 71 0.20 24.71 -11.14
C CYS A 71 1.07 23.47 -11.33
N LYS A 72 2.01 23.53 -12.29
CA LYS A 72 2.97 22.45 -12.54
C LYS A 72 3.81 22.06 -11.31
N HIS A 73 4.15 23.01 -10.43
CA HIS A 73 4.94 22.72 -9.23
C HIS A 73 4.15 21.92 -8.19
N ILE A 74 2.85 22.20 -8.03
CA ILE A 74 1.97 21.41 -7.15
C ILE A 74 1.82 20.00 -7.71
N TYR A 75 1.60 19.86 -9.02
CA TYR A 75 1.56 18.54 -9.66
C TYR A 75 2.85 17.76 -9.49
N ALA A 76 4.01 18.42 -9.61
CA ALA A 76 5.31 17.77 -9.47
C ALA A 76 5.48 17.17 -8.06
N VAL A 77 5.12 17.91 -7.02
CA VAL A 77 5.15 17.40 -5.64
C VAL A 77 4.14 16.28 -5.43
N GLN A 78 2.93 16.38 -5.98
CA GLN A 78 1.93 15.31 -5.90
C GLN A 78 2.42 14.02 -6.55
N PHE A 79 3.07 14.11 -7.72
CA PHE A 79 3.65 12.96 -8.40
C PHE A 79 4.84 12.39 -7.63
N ALA A 80 5.75 13.23 -7.12
CA ALA A 80 6.86 12.77 -6.29
C ALA A 80 6.38 12.00 -5.05
N LEU A 81 5.33 12.47 -4.38
CA LEU A 81 4.73 11.77 -3.24
C LEU A 81 4.08 10.43 -3.64
N LYS A 82 3.42 10.38 -4.80
CA LYS A 82 2.87 9.12 -5.34
C LYS A 82 3.97 8.11 -5.66
N LEU A 83 5.07 8.55 -6.27
CA LEU A 83 6.22 7.70 -6.57
C LEU A 83 6.88 7.17 -5.31
N LYS A 84 7.15 8.03 -4.31
CA LYS A 84 7.66 7.60 -3.00
C LYS A 84 6.76 6.54 -2.35
N LYS A 85 5.44 6.72 -2.42
CA LYS A 85 4.47 5.74 -1.92
C LYS A 85 4.55 4.40 -2.66
N ASN A 86 4.75 4.42 -3.98
CA ASN A 86 4.87 3.18 -4.77
C ASN A 86 6.17 2.43 -4.48
N ILE A 87 7.30 3.14 -4.36
CA ILE A 87 8.61 2.54 -4.04
C ILE A 87 8.62 1.92 -2.64
N ALA A 88 8.02 2.59 -1.64
CA ALA A 88 7.86 2.03 -0.30
C ALA A 88 7.01 0.74 -0.28
N CYS A 89 6.11 0.57 -1.26
CA CYS A 89 5.34 -0.67 -1.41
C CYS A 89 6.07 -1.75 -2.23
N GLU A 90 6.99 -1.39 -3.12
CA GLU A 90 7.75 -2.32 -3.98
C GLU A 90 8.99 -2.91 -3.31
N SER A 91 9.61 -2.21 -2.36
CA SER A 91 10.71 -2.74 -1.54
C SER A 91 10.32 -3.93 -0.64
N VAL A 92 9.05 -4.37 -0.68
CA VAL A 92 8.53 -5.55 0.03
C VAL A 92 8.50 -6.81 -0.87
N SER A 93 8.85 -6.73 -2.16
CA SER A 93 8.65 -7.83 -3.13
C SER A 93 9.88 -8.66 -3.52
N TYR A 94 10.88 -8.80 -2.66
CA TYR A 94 11.89 -9.87 -2.78
C TYR A 94 12.32 -10.38 -1.39
N PRO A 95 11.94 -11.60 -0.97
CA PRO A 95 12.55 -12.25 0.17
C PRO A 95 13.88 -12.87 -0.26
N GLN A 96 15.00 -12.22 0.06
CA GLN A 96 16.29 -12.92 0.13
C GLN A 96 16.37 -13.59 1.51
N GLN A 97 16.25 -14.92 1.48
CA GLN A 97 16.57 -15.93 2.51
C GLN A 97 15.80 -15.90 3.86
N PRO A 98 15.43 -17.09 4.39
CA PRO A 98 14.75 -17.21 5.66
C PRO A 98 15.77 -17.20 6.80
N VAL A 99 15.97 -16.05 7.44
CA VAL A 99 16.61 -16.01 8.75
C VAL A 99 15.51 -15.81 9.78
N PHE A 100 15.23 -16.88 10.52
CA PHE A 100 14.55 -16.81 11.80
C PHE A 100 15.39 -15.91 12.71
N HIS A 101 15.04 -14.64 12.82
CA HIS A 101 15.47 -13.82 13.96
C HIS A 101 14.39 -12.80 14.33
N GLU A 102 14.13 -12.74 15.62
CA GLU A 102 13.09 -12.01 16.32
C GLU A 102 13.39 -10.51 16.37
N SER A 103 13.43 -9.87 15.21
CA SER A 103 13.63 -8.43 15.10
C SER A 103 12.77 -7.90 13.97
N ILE A 104 11.70 -7.22 14.39
CA ILE A 104 10.81 -6.42 13.57
C ILE A 104 11.69 -5.49 12.73
N HIS A 105 11.88 -5.80 11.45
CA HIS A 105 12.44 -4.81 10.52
C HIS A 105 11.51 -3.61 10.53
N GLU A 106 12.02 -2.48 11.00
CA GLU A 106 11.38 -1.18 10.96
C GLU A 106 11.28 -0.71 9.51
N GLY A 107 10.44 -1.38 8.73
CA GLY A 107 9.97 -0.86 7.46
C GLY A 107 9.33 0.49 7.73
N GLU A 108 9.85 1.53 7.07
CA GLU A 108 9.47 2.93 7.27
C GLU A 108 7.95 3.07 7.32
N LEU A 109 7.39 3.20 8.53
CA LEU A 109 5.96 3.34 8.71
C LEU A 109 5.53 4.67 8.11
N PHE A 110 4.70 4.62 7.08
CA PHE A 110 4.11 5.80 6.47
C PHE A 110 2.63 5.90 6.80
N CYS A 111 2.12 7.13 6.84
CA CYS A 111 0.70 7.36 7.02
C CYS A 111 -0.05 6.95 5.75
N SER A 112 -0.99 6.01 5.86
CA SER A 112 -1.83 5.59 4.72
C SER A 112 -2.69 6.71 4.13
N GLN A 113 -2.96 7.77 4.90
CA GLN A 113 -3.77 8.91 4.47
C GLN A 113 -2.93 10.00 3.76
N CYS A 114 -1.84 10.47 4.38
CA CYS A 114 -1.08 11.61 3.84
C CYS A 114 0.32 11.26 3.30
N GLY A 115 0.77 10.01 3.47
CA GLY A 115 2.09 9.54 3.04
C GLY A 115 3.26 10.06 3.87
N SER A 116 3.00 10.66 5.04
CA SER A 116 4.07 11.16 5.91
C SER A 116 4.80 10.02 6.64
N LEU A 117 6.12 10.18 6.79
CA LEU A 117 7.01 9.33 7.58
C LEU A 117 7.06 9.72 9.07
N GLN A 118 6.45 10.85 9.45
CA GLN A 118 6.41 11.34 10.83
C GLN A 118 5.34 10.61 11.64
N ILE A 119 5.63 9.36 11.98
CA ILE A 119 4.75 8.46 12.72
C ILE A 119 5.21 8.33 14.17
N VAL A 120 4.26 8.40 15.11
CA VAL A 120 4.49 8.15 16.53
C VAL A 120 3.65 6.99 17.05
N ARG A 121 4.19 6.26 18.03
CA ARG A 121 3.46 5.24 18.78
C ARG A 121 2.41 5.93 19.67
N ARG A 122 1.13 5.55 19.55
CA ARG A 122 0.01 6.10 20.33
C ARG A 122 -0.74 5.01 21.08
N GLY A 123 -0.03 4.40 22.03
CA GLY A 123 -0.55 3.35 22.89
C GLY A 123 -0.83 2.04 22.17
N GLN A 124 -1.48 1.12 22.88
CA GLN A 124 -1.70 -0.25 22.43
C GLN A 124 -3.19 -0.60 22.50
N ARG A 125 -3.64 -1.45 21.58
CA ARG A 125 -4.97 -2.05 21.60
C ARG A 125 -4.85 -3.49 22.04
N LYS A 126 -5.50 -3.84 23.16
CA LYS A 126 -5.68 -5.24 23.52
C LYS A 126 -6.80 -5.84 22.66
N THR A 127 -6.51 -6.94 22.00
CA THR A 127 -7.47 -7.79 21.29
C THR A 127 -7.46 -9.17 21.93
N LYS A 128 -8.46 -10.01 21.60
CA LYS A 128 -8.51 -11.39 22.11
C LYS A 128 -7.28 -12.24 21.72
N PHE A 129 -6.53 -11.83 20.68
CA PHE A 129 -5.40 -12.56 20.11
C PHE A 129 -4.05 -11.92 20.40
N GLY A 130 -4.04 -10.82 21.15
CA GLY A 130 -2.81 -10.13 21.51
C GLY A 130 -2.91 -8.62 21.53
N ILE A 131 -1.77 -8.01 21.83
CA ILE A 131 -1.60 -6.57 21.93
C ILE A 131 -1.13 -6.06 20.57
N THR A 132 -1.92 -5.17 19.96
CA THR A 132 -1.55 -4.54 18.69
C THR A 132 -1.19 -3.07 18.92
N GLN A 133 -0.01 -2.67 18.47
CA GLN A 133 0.45 -1.29 18.54
C GLN A 133 -0.43 -0.36 17.69
N ARG A 134 -0.83 0.78 18.25
CA ARG A 134 -1.46 1.86 17.50
C ARG A 134 -0.42 2.93 17.18
N TYR A 135 -0.52 3.45 15.97
CA TYR A 135 0.33 4.53 15.45
C TYR A 135 -0.54 5.75 15.15
N GLY A 136 0.07 6.93 15.23
CA GLY A 136 -0.53 8.20 14.87
C GLY A 136 0.42 9.01 14.00
N CYS A 137 -0.09 9.58 12.91
CA CYS A 137 0.68 10.52 12.11
C CYS A 137 0.69 11.90 12.79
N LYS A 138 1.86 12.54 12.89
CA LYS A 138 1.97 13.92 13.41
C LYS A 138 1.36 14.96 12.48
N ASP A 139 1.38 14.74 11.17
CA ASP A 139 0.97 15.74 10.18
C ASP A 139 -0.54 15.81 9.94
N CYS A 140 -1.23 14.65 9.93
CA CYS A 140 -2.68 14.61 9.71
C CYS A 140 -3.47 14.09 10.92
N ASN A 141 -2.77 13.79 12.03
CA ASN A 141 -3.34 13.23 13.26
C ASN A 141 -4.12 11.91 13.07
N PHE A 142 -4.00 11.27 11.91
CA PHE A 142 -4.67 10.01 11.59
C PHE A 142 -4.07 8.87 12.41
N ARG A 143 -4.94 8.06 13.01
CA ARG A 143 -4.57 6.90 13.82
C ARG A 143 -4.77 5.63 13.02
N PHE A 144 -3.77 4.77 13.01
CA PHE A 144 -3.82 3.51 12.30
C PHE A 144 -3.05 2.40 13.02
N THR A 145 -3.26 1.20 12.54
CA THR A 145 -2.51 0.00 12.94
C THR A 145 -1.75 -0.48 11.71
N GLN A 146 -0.53 -0.98 11.89
CA GLN A 146 0.25 -1.54 10.80
C GLN A 146 -0.51 -2.73 10.19
N ASP A 147 -0.72 -2.70 8.87
CA ASP A 147 -1.34 -3.79 8.16
C ASP A 147 -0.26 -4.75 7.69
N GLN A 148 -0.12 -5.89 8.38
CA GLN A 148 0.81 -6.96 7.99
C GLN A 148 0.17 -7.94 6.98
N GLY A 149 -0.91 -7.56 6.29
CA GLY A 149 -1.63 -8.42 5.34
C GLY A 149 -2.72 -9.29 5.96
N PHE A 150 -2.87 -9.25 7.29
CA PHE A 150 -3.90 -10.00 8.04
C PHE A 150 -4.91 -9.08 8.73
N LYS A 151 -5.03 -7.83 8.29
CA LYS A 151 -6.00 -6.89 8.85
C LYS A 151 -7.43 -7.43 8.74
N HIS A 152 -8.19 -7.19 9.81
CA HIS A 152 -9.56 -7.68 10.02
C HIS A 152 -9.71 -9.20 10.08
N MET A 153 -8.61 -9.96 10.24
CA MET A 153 -8.70 -11.39 10.51
C MET A 153 -8.77 -11.66 12.01
N LYS A 154 -9.63 -12.62 12.38
CA LYS A 154 -9.80 -13.06 13.77
C LYS A 154 -8.69 -14.02 14.18
N HIS A 155 -8.27 -14.90 13.28
CA HIS A 155 -7.29 -15.95 13.59
C HIS A 155 -5.86 -15.47 13.36
N ASP A 156 -4.91 -16.11 14.03
CA ASP A 156 -3.48 -15.85 13.89
C ASP A 156 -3.06 -15.97 12.41
N PRO A 157 -2.30 -14.99 11.87
CA PRO A 157 -1.63 -15.10 10.58
C PRO A 157 -1.02 -16.47 10.27
N LYS A 158 -0.38 -17.12 11.25
CA LYS A 158 0.25 -18.45 11.10
C LYS A 158 -0.76 -19.54 10.73
N ILE A 159 -1.94 -19.51 11.34
CA ILE A 159 -3.00 -20.49 11.10
C ILE A 159 -3.61 -20.28 9.71
N ILE A 160 -3.80 -19.02 9.32
CA ILE A 160 -4.35 -18.67 8.01
C ILE A 160 -3.38 -19.08 6.90
N THR A 161 -2.08 -18.82 7.08
CA THR A 161 -1.04 -19.21 6.12
C THR A 161 -0.92 -20.72 6.00
N LEU A 162 -0.99 -21.46 7.12
CA LEU A 162 -1.04 -22.92 7.10
C LEU A 162 -2.25 -23.46 6.33
N ALA A 163 -3.43 -22.86 6.51
CA ALA A 163 -4.61 -23.25 5.74
C ALA A 163 -4.45 -23.01 4.23
N LEU A 164 -3.74 -21.94 3.83
CA LEU A 164 -3.43 -21.67 2.42
C LEU A 164 -2.42 -22.69 1.86
N ASP A 165 -1.36 -22.99 2.61
CA ASP A 165 -0.35 -24.00 2.23
C ASP A 165 -1.00 -25.38 2.00
N LEU A 166 -1.84 -25.83 2.94
CA LEU A 166 -2.57 -27.10 2.80
C LEU A 166 -3.50 -27.10 1.57
N TYR A 167 -4.14 -25.98 1.26
CA TYR A 167 -4.97 -25.86 0.06
C TYR A 167 -4.14 -26.00 -1.22
N PHE A 168 -2.97 -25.34 -1.31
CA PHE A 168 -2.08 -25.46 -2.47
C PHE A 168 -1.46 -26.87 -2.59
N LYS A 169 -1.34 -27.61 -1.49
CA LYS A 169 -0.99 -29.03 -1.47
C LYS A 169 -2.14 -29.97 -1.87
N GLY A 170 -3.31 -29.44 -2.22
CA GLY A 170 -4.47 -30.22 -2.68
C GLY A 170 -5.33 -30.81 -1.56
N VAL A 171 -5.15 -30.36 -0.31
CA VAL A 171 -5.98 -30.83 0.81
C VAL A 171 -7.38 -30.24 0.73
N SER A 172 -8.41 -31.08 0.88
CA SER A 172 -9.80 -30.62 0.83
C SER A 172 -10.12 -29.71 2.02
N LEU A 173 -11.03 -28.75 1.81
CA LEU A 173 -11.42 -27.78 2.85
C LEU A 173 -11.89 -28.42 4.17
N ARG A 174 -12.51 -29.60 4.12
CA ARG A 174 -12.93 -30.35 5.31
C ARG A 174 -11.73 -30.90 6.07
N LYS A 175 -10.77 -31.50 5.35
CA LYS A 175 -9.51 -31.98 5.93
C LYS A 175 -8.67 -30.84 6.47
N ILE A 176 -8.69 -29.65 5.86
CA ILE A 176 -8.05 -28.46 6.40
C ILE A 176 -8.69 -28.08 7.74
N ALA A 177 -10.02 -27.99 7.81
CA ALA A 177 -10.72 -27.68 9.06
C ALA A 177 -10.43 -28.72 10.17
N ASP A 178 -10.40 -30.00 9.81
CA ASP A 178 -10.07 -31.10 10.72
C ASP A 178 -8.62 -31.02 11.21
N HIS A 179 -7.66 -30.74 10.32
CA HIS A 179 -6.26 -30.52 10.68
C HIS A 179 -6.10 -29.34 11.66
N LEU A 180 -6.82 -28.24 11.43
CA LEU A 180 -6.80 -27.09 12.35
C LEU A 180 -7.35 -27.43 13.73
N LYS A 181 -8.36 -28.29 13.80
CA LYS A 181 -8.90 -28.79 15.05
C LYS A 181 -7.89 -29.70 15.77
N GLN A 182 -7.28 -30.65 15.05
CA GLN A 182 -6.38 -31.65 15.64
C GLN A 182 -5.04 -31.08 16.11
N PHE A 183 -4.41 -30.22 15.31
CA PHE A 183 -3.04 -29.75 15.59
C PHE A 183 -2.96 -28.37 16.25
N HIS A 184 -4.05 -27.60 16.20
CA HIS A 184 -4.07 -26.22 16.71
C HIS A 184 -5.26 -25.93 17.63
N GLU A 185 -6.08 -26.93 17.97
CA GLU A 185 -7.28 -26.79 18.82
C GLU A 185 -8.25 -25.70 18.33
N ILE A 186 -8.22 -25.40 17.03
CA ILE A 186 -9.05 -24.37 16.41
C ILE A 186 -10.22 -25.04 15.70
N GLU A 187 -11.38 -25.02 16.34
CA GLU A 187 -12.61 -25.47 15.71
C GLU A 187 -13.17 -24.41 14.76
N VAL A 188 -13.16 -24.74 13.47
CA VAL A 188 -13.70 -23.89 12.41
C VAL A 188 -14.58 -24.71 11.47
N ALA A 189 -15.67 -24.10 11.00
CA ALA A 189 -16.44 -24.67 9.91
C ALA A 189 -15.61 -24.68 8.60
N GLN A 190 -15.87 -25.65 7.72
CA GLN A 190 -15.25 -25.75 6.38
C GLN A 190 -15.32 -24.43 5.57
N THR A 191 -16.39 -23.65 5.77
CA THR A 191 -16.59 -22.36 5.11
C THR A 191 -15.57 -21.29 5.52
N THR A 192 -14.93 -21.44 6.69
CA THR A 192 -13.96 -20.48 7.20
C THR A 192 -12.63 -20.56 6.43
N PRO A 193 -11.95 -21.72 6.29
CA PRO A 193 -10.81 -21.86 5.37
C PRO A 193 -11.15 -21.42 3.95
N MET A 194 -12.34 -21.77 3.44
CA MET A 194 -12.78 -21.33 2.10
C MET A 194 -12.78 -19.80 1.95
N ARG A 195 -13.28 -19.07 2.95
CA ARG A 195 -13.28 -17.60 2.93
C ARG A 195 -11.88 -17.03 2.99
N TRP A 196 -10.97 -17.62 3.76
CA TRP A 196 -9.56 -17.22 3.77
C TRP A 196 -8.94 -17.41 2.39
N ILE A 197 -9.06 -18.61 1.83
CA ILE A 197 -8.53 -18.96 0.50
C ILE A 197 -9.04 -17.98 -0.55
N LYS A 198 -10.36 -17.74 -0.63
CA LYS A 198 -10.94 -16.77 -1.58
C LYS A 198 -10.38 -15.35 -1.40
N LYS A 199 -10.23 -14.89 -0.16
CA LYS A 199 -9.68 -13.55 0.13
C LYS A 199 -8.23 -13.42 -0.35
N TYR A 200 -7.38 -14.39 0.00
CA TYR A 200 -5.94 -14.32 -0.30
C TYR A 200 -5.61 -14.67 -1.75
N LEU A 201 -6.38 -15.54 -2.41
CA LEU A 201 -6.28 -15.75 -3.86
C LEU A 201 -6.57 -14.46 -4.64
N LYS A 202 -7.55 -13.65 -4.20
CA LYS A 202 -7.80 -12.34 -4.82
C LYS A 202 -6.61 -11.38 -4.68
N LEU A 203 -5.95 -11.39 -3.52
CA LEU A 203 -4.74 -10.59 -3.31
C LEU A 203 -3.58 -11.06 -4.19
N LEU A 204 -3.40 -12.38 -4.30
CA LEU A 204 -2.38 -12.98 -5.17
C LEU A 204 -2.66 -12.69 -6.65
N ALA A 205 -3.91 -12.75 -7.09
CA ALA A 205 -4.29 -12.41 -8.47
C ALA A 205 -3.88 -10.97 -8.82
N HIS A 206 -4.20 -9.99 -7.97
CA HIS A 206 -3.76 -8.61 -8.18
C HIS A 206 -2.24 -8.44 -8.20
N TYR A 207 -1.53 -9.23 -7.39
CA TYR A 207 -0.06 -9.22 -7.39
C TYR A 207 0.51 -9.76 -8.72
N VAL A 208 -0.01 -10.88 -9.22
CA VAL A 208 0.41 -11.48 -10.50
C VAL A 208 0.07 -10.57 -11.67
N GLU A 209 -1.11 -9.93 -11.67
CA GLU A 209 -1.50 -8.96 -12.69
C GLU A 209 -0.59 -7.72 -12.74
N LYS A 210 -0.16 -7.23 -11.56
CA LYS A 210 0.77 -6.10 -11.47
C LYS A 210 2.16 -6.49 -11.98
N ASN A 211 2.61 -7.70 -11.65
CA ASN A 211 3.96 -8.17 -11.93
C ASN A 211 3.97 -9.15 -13.11
N LYS A 212 3.51 -8.69 -14.27
CA LYS A 212 3.61 -9.47 -15.50
C LYS A 212 5.08 -9.68 -15.84
N VAL A 213 5.51 -10.94 -15.81
CA VAL A 213 6.86 -11.33 -16.18
C VAL A 213 6.98 -11.28 -17.71
N ASN A 214 8.11 -10.79 -18.22
CA ASN A 214 8.42 -10.89 -19.64
C ASN A 214 8.68 -12.36 -19.99
N THR A 215 7.72 -13.01 -20.64
CA THR A 215 7.85 -14.41 -21.06
C THR A 215 8.66 -14.51 -22.35
N GLY A 216 9.36 -15.64 -22.52
CA GLY A 216 10.10 -15.95 -23.75
C GLY A 216 9.17 -16.21 -24.95
N LYS A 217 9.77 -16.41 -26.14
CA LYS A 217 9.01 -16.65 -27.38
C LYS A 217 8.39 -18.05 -27.49
N ILE A 218 8.85 -19.00 -26.67
CA ILE A 218 8.43 -20.41 -26.72
C ILE A 218 7.38 -20.63 -25.62
N TRP A 219 6.23 -21.17 -26.02
CA TRP A 219 5.12 -21.52 -25.12
C TRP A 219 4.96 -23.03 -25.08
N HIS A 220 4.95 -23.59 -23.87
CA HIS A 220 4.51 -24.96 -23.65
C HIS A 220 3.05 -24.92 -23.20
N SER A 221 2.21 -25.75 -23.84
CA SER A 221 0.81 -25.92 -23.48
C SER A 221 0.59 -27.38 -23.09
N ASP A 222 -0.10 -27.61 -21.98
CA ASP A 222 -0.50 -28.93 -21.51
C ASP A 222 -2.01 -28.92 -21.22
N GLU A 223 -2.68 -30.04 -21.43
CA GLU A 223 -4.13 -30.17 -21.32
C GLU A 223 -4.54 -30.97 -20.07
N MET A 224 -5.51 -30.44 -19.32
CA MET A 224 -6.06 -31.09 -18.13
C MET A 224 -7.58 -31.09 -18.18
N THR A 225 -8.20 -32.24 -17.92
CA THR A 225 -9.65 -32.38 -17.82
C THR A 225 -10.12 -32.26 -16.37
N VAL A 226 -11.10 -31.38 -16.12
CA VAL A 226 -11.69 -31.17 -14.79
C VAL A 226 -13.21 -31.26 -14.90
N PHE A 227 -13.81 -32.13 -14.11
CA PHE A 227 -15.26 -32.27 -14.06
C PHE A 227 -15.85 -31.17 -13.17
N ILE A 228 -16.50 -30.19 -13.80
CA ILE A 228 -17.16 -29.08 -13.13
C ILE A 228 -18.67 -29.28 -13.26
N LYS A 229 -19.41 -29.25 -12.14
CA LYS A 229 -20.88 -29.16 -12.18
C LYS A 229 -21.26 -27.75 -12.62
N LYS A 230 -21.95 -27.63 -13.75
CA LYS A 230 -22.55 -26.37 -14.19
C LYS A 230 -23.79 -26.13 -13.33
N GLU A 231 -23.77 -25.10 -12.48
CA GLU A 231 -25.00 -24.62 -11.85
C GLU A 231 -25.83 -23.91 -12.93
N GLY A 232 -27.07 -24.38 -13.12
CA GLY A 232 -28.04 -23.81 -14.05
C GLY A 232 -28.79 -22.63 -13.44
#